data_AF-A0A0F9WF96-F1
#
_entry.id   AF-A0A0F9WF96-F1
#
_cell.length_a   1.000
_cell.length_b   1.000
_cell.length_c   1.000
_cell.angle_alpha   90.00
_cell.angle_beta   90.00
_cell.angle_gamma   90.00
#
_symmetry.space_group_name_H-M   'P 1'
#
loop_
_entity.id
_entity.type
_entity.pdbx_description
1 polymer ?
#
loop_
_entity_poly.entity_id
_entity_poly.type
_entity_poly.pdbx_seq_one_letter_code
_entity_poly.pdbx_strand_id
1 'polypeptide(L)'
;MFLLSKRSKIGKIFQCGEIDIILKSHPNILIICTFKKIQHHNSVICCSSLELLNTLLDIIKSPRDFLIYSVSTLCITNKKISYFNILNCKGVDIYIQSFSEHKLWYVDVMHD
;
A
#
# COMPACT_ATOMS: atom_id res chain seq x y z
N MET A 1 -10.19 -11.62 28.07
CA MET A 1 -10.90 -12.06 26.85
C MET A 1 -10.23 -11.40 25.66
N PHE A 2 -9.30 -12.09 24.99
CA PHE A 2 -8.54 -11.55 23.86
C PHE A 2 -9.43 -11.57 22.60
N LEU A 3 -9.97 -10.41 22.23
CA LEU A 3 -10.48 -10.20 20.87
C LEU A 3 -9.27 -9.98 19.94
N LEU A 4 -8.60 -11.08 19.59
CA LEU A 4 -7.75 -11.11 18.39
C LEU A 4 -8.68 -10.92 17.20
N SER A 5 -8.82 -9.67 16.75
CA SER A 5 -9.51 -9.31 15.51
C SER A 5 -8.92 -10.15 14.38
N LYS A 6 -9.71 -11.12 13.90
CA LYS A 6 -9.31 -12.18 12.98
C LYS A 6 -8.88 -11.62 11.62
N ARG A 7 -7.64 -11.12 11.46
CA ARG A 7 -6.98 -11.07 10.14
C ARG A 7 -6.46 -12.47 9.85
N SER A 8 -7.32 -13.31 9.27
CA SER A 8 -7.06 -14.74 9.00
C SER A 8 -6.96 -15.05 7.50
N LYS A 9 -6.76 -14.03 6.67
CA LYS A 9 -6.61 -14.14 5.22
C LYS A 9 -5.27 -13.55 4.80
N ILE A 10 -4.60 -14.18 3.84
CA ILE A 10 -3.45 -13.60 3.14
C ILE A 10 -3.92 -12.36 2.39
N GLY A 11 -3.26 -11.22 2.62
CA GLY A 11 -3.53 -9.97 1.93
C GLY A 11 -3.03 -10.02 0.49
N LYS A 12 -3.41 -9.03 -0.30
CA LYS A 12 -3.09 -8.96 -1.73
C LYS A 12 -2.44 -7.63 -2.09
N ILE A 13 -1.65 -7.64 -3.16
CA ILE A 13 -1.06 -6.42 -3.73
C ILE A 13 -1.78 -6.13 -5.02
N PHE A 14 -2.48 -5.00 -5.10
CA PHE A 14 -3.29 -4.62 -6.25
C PHE A 14 -2.69 -3.44 -6.98
N GLN A 15 -2.61 -3.51 -8.30
CA GLN A 15 -2.40 -2.31 -9.12
C GLN A 15 -3.74 -1.66 -9.46
N CYS A 16 -3.83 -0.35 -9.28
CA CYS A 16 -5.04 0.43 -9.53
C CYS A 16 -4.70 1.64 -10.42
N GLY A 17 -5.56 1.93 -11.40
CA GLY A 17 -5.46 3.17 -12.19
C GLY A 17 -6.10 4.36 -11.49
N GLU A 18 -7.34 4.18 -11.00
CA GLU A 18 -8.12 5.21 -10.32
C GLU A 18 -8.12 5.03 -8.80
N ILE A 19 -7.68 6.06 -8.08
CA ILE A 19 -7.68 6.06 -6.61
C ILE A 19 -9.09 6.16 -6.03
N ASP A 20 -10.02 6.84 -6.71
CA ASP A 20 -11.35 7.15 -6.17
C ASP A 20 -12.17 5.90 -5.87
N ILE A 21 -11.99 4.83 -6.66
CA ILE A 21 -12.63 3.53 -6.42
C ILE A 21 -12.16 2.95 -5.09
N ILE A 22 -10.84 2.98 -4.84
CA ILE A 22 -10.25 2.48 -3.60
C ILE A 22 -10.69 3.32 -2.40
N LEU A 23 -10.74 4.65 -2.54
CA LEU A 23 -11.18 5.53 -1.46
C LEU A 23 -12.67 5.36 -1.13
N LYS A 24 -13.52 5.07 -2.12
CA LYS A 24 -14.93 4.74 -1.89
C LYS A 24 -15.09 3.43 -1.13
N SER A 25 -14.33 2.39 -1.50
CA SER A 25 -14.39 1.09 -0.82
C SER A 25 -13.69 1.07 0.54
N HIS A 26 -12.66 1.90 0.72
CA HIS A 26 -11.82 1.95 1.92
C HIS A 26 -11.58 3.41 2.37
N PRO A 27 -12.59 4.10 2.95
CA PRO A 27 -12.50 5.52 3.28
C PRO A 27 -11.41 5.85 4.32
N ASN A 28 -11.02 4.87 5.14
CA ASN A 28 -10.02 5.03 6.20
C ASN A 28 -8.64 4.45 5.85
N ILE A 29 -8.41 4.13 4.58
CA ILE A 29 -7.13 3.55 4.13
C ILE A 29 -5.97 4.52 4.41
N LEU A 30 -4.80 3.97 4.78
CA LEU A 30 -3.57 4.78 4.82
C LEU A 30 -3.16 5.14 3.40
N ILE A 31 -2.90 6.40 3.12
CA ILE A 31 -2.42 6.82 1.81
C ILE A 31 -0.96 7.22 1.97
N ILE A 32 -0.06 6.51 1.31
CA ILE A 32 1.36 6.84 1.28
C ILE A 32 1.60 7.65 0.00
N CYS A 33 1.77 8.96 0.16
CA CYS A 33 2.05 9.88 -0.94
C CYS A 33 3.55 10.06 -1.12
N THR A 34 4.02 9.89 -2.35
CA THR A 34 5.47 9.95 -2.66
C THR A 34 5.92 11.34 -3.11
N PHE A 35 4.99 12.31 -3.13
CA PHE A 35 5.18 13.69 -3.54
C PHE A 35 4.25 14.60 -2.73
N LYS A 36 4.73 15.81 -2.42
CA LYS A 36 4.07 16.75 -1.50
C LYS A 36 2.74 17.35 -2.01
N LYS A 37 2.42 17.22 -3.30
CA LYS A 37 1.28 17.92 -3.91
C LYS A 37 -0.09 17.32 -3.59
N ILE A 38 -0.17 16.05 -3.19
CA ILE A 38 -1.45 15.39 -2.96
C ILE A 38 -1.54 15.00 -1.48
N GLN A 39 -2.42 15.70 -0.77
CA GLN A 39 -2.72 15.46 0.63
C GLN A 39 -4.19 15.04 0.76
N HIS A 40 -4.39 13.79 1.18
CA HIS A 40 -5.70 13.30 1.63
C HIS A 40 -5.71 13.28 3.16
N HIS A 41 -6.91 13.27 3.75
CA HIS A 41 -7.11 13.34 5.21
C HIS A 41 -6.41 12.21 6.00
N ASN A 42 -6.08 11.09 5.34
CA ASN A 42 -5.36 9.93 5.91
C ASN A 42 -4.01 9.68 5.22
N SER A 43 -3.37 10.73 4.71
CA SER A 43 -2.10 10.62 3.98
C SER A 43 -0.85 10.81 4.85
N VAL A 44 0.18 10.03 4.54
CA VAL A 44 1.55 10.17 5.04
C VAL A 44 2.43 10.46 3.83
N ILE A 45 3.27 11.49 3.95
CA ILE A 45 4.18 11.88 2.89
C ILE A 45 5.51 11.15 3.08
N CYS A 46 5.94 10.42 2.05
CA CYS A 46 7.24 9.75 1.99
C CYS A 46 7.99 10.23 0.75
N CYS A 47 8.82 11.27 0.91
CA CYS A 47 9.61 11.85 -0.19
C CYS A 47 10.90 11.07 -0.48
N SER A 48 11.29 10.15 0.41
CA SER A 48 12.51 9.37 0.27
C SER A 48 12.28 7.86 0.38
N SER A 49 13.20 7.08 -0.18
CA SER A 49 13.17 5.62 -0.02
C SER A 49 13.31 5.17 1.44
N LEU A 50 14.01 5.96 2.28
CA LEU A 50 14.17 5.67 3.70
C LEU A 50 12.89 5.93 4.48
N GLU A 51 12.21 7.05 4.21
CA GLU A 51 10.90 7.35 4.82
C GLU A 51 9.89 6.26 4.51
N LEU A 52 9.81 5.80 3.25
CA LEU A 52 8.92 4.70 2.89
C LEU A 52 9.24 3.44 3.68
N LEU A 53 10.52 3.08 3.83
CA LEU A 53 10.92 1.90 4.60
C LEU A 53 10.49 2.01 6.06
N ASN A 54 10.67 3.19 6.68
CA ASN A 54 10.24 3.42 8.05
C ASN A 54 8.72 3.31 8.18
N THR A 55 7.95 3.87 7.24
CA THR A 55 6.50 3.73 7.21
C THR A 55 6.06 2.28 7.07
N LEU A 56 6.70 1.49 6.19
CA LEU A 56 6.42 0.06 6.06
C LEU A 56 6.72 -0.71 7.35
N LEU A 57 7.82 -0.38 8.04
CA LEU A 57 8.15 -0.97 9.34
C LEU A 57 7.10 -0.64 10.41
N ASP A 58 6.55 0.57 10.41
CA ASP A 58 5.50 0.94 11.34
C ASP A 58 4.18 0.23 11.05
N ILE A 59 3.83 0.02 9.77
CA ILE A 59 2.68 -0.79 9.37
C ILE A 59 2.89 -2.27 9.76
N ILE A 60 4.12 -2.78 9.71
CA ILE A 60 4.40 -4.16 10.17
C ILE A 60 4.10 -4.34 11.66
N LYS A 61 4.36 -3.31 12.48
CA LYS A 61 4.05 -3.28 13.92
C LYS A 61 2.55 -3.14 14.17
N SER A 62 1.87 -2.35 13.34
CA SER A 62 0.41 -2.12 13.42
C SER A 62 -0.25 -2.36 12.06
N PRO A 63 -0.57 -3.63 11.72
CA PRO A 63 -1.06 -4.01 10.40
C PRO A 63 -2.37 -3.29 10.04
N ARG A 64 -2.32 -2.53 8.94
CA ARG A 64 -3.46 -1.84 8.34
C ARG A 64 -3.27 -1.77 6.83
N ASP A 65 -4.37 -1.77 6.11
CA ASP A 65 -4.37 -1.70 4.65
C ASP A 65 -3.95 -0.31 4.20
N PHE A 66 -3.22 -0.24 3.10
CA PHE A 66 -2.64 1.01 2.63
C PHE A 66 -2.55 1.08 1.11
N LEU A 67 -2.58 2.31 0.62
CA LEU A 67 -2.43 2.67 -0.78
C LEU A 67 -1.14 3.46 -0.96
N ILE A 68 -0.27 3.06 -1.88
CA ILE A 68 0.85 3.88 -2.33
C ILE A 68 0.41 4.67 -3.56
N TYR A 69 0.43 5.99 -3.44
CA TYR A 69 0.03 6.91 -4.48
C TYR A 69 1.23 7.35 -5.33
N SER A 70 1.11 7.20 -6.65
CA SER A 70 2.18 7.27 -7.67
C SER A 70 3.49 6.57 -7.28
N VAL A 71 3.58 5.29 -7.62
CA VAL A 71 4.80 4.50 -7.41
C VAL A 71 5.93 4.88 -8.38
N SER A 72 5.65 5.64 -9.44
CA SER A 72 6.63 6.02 -10.48
C SER A 72 7.83 6.80 -9.96
N THR A 73 7.71 7.47 -8.80
CA THR A 73 8.80 8.22 -8.16
C THR A 73 9.59 7.39 -7.15
N LEU A 74 9.08 6.22 -6.76
CA LEU A 74 9.74 5.33 -5.83
C LEU A 74 10.43 4.21 -6.59
N CYS A 75 11.76 4.14 -6.48
CA CYS A 75 12.50 2.95 -6.89
C CYS A 75 12.08 1.76 -6.01
N ILE A 76 11.10 0.96 -6.46
CA ILE A 76 10.66 -0.25 -5.77
C ILE A 76 11.71 -1.33 -6.01
N THR A 77 12.54 -1.57 -4.99
CA THR A 77 13.58 -2.59 -5.01
C THR A 77 13.07 -3.91 -4.44
N ASN A 78 13.78 -5.00 -4.68
CA ASN A 78 13.48 -6.32 -4.10
C ASN A 78 13.33 -6.26 -2.57
N LYS A 79 14.10 -5.40 -1.89
CA LYS A 79 13.97 -5.20 -0.44
C LYS A 79 12.58 -4.69 -0.04
N LYS A 80 12.03 -3.72 -0.78
CA LYS A 80 10.68 -3.18 -0.53
C LYS A 80 9.60 -4.21 -0.84
N ILE A 81 9.79 -5.01 -1.89
CA ILE A 81 8.90 -6.13 -2.25
C ILE A 81 8.88 -7.17 -1.12
N SER A 82 10.02 -7.49 -0.50
CA SER A 82 10.06 -8.38 0.67
C SER A 82 9.20 -7.86 1.83
N TYR A 83 9.19 -6.53 2.07
CA TYR A 83 8.31 -5.93 3.08
C TYR A 83 6.83 -6.04 2.68
N PHE A 84 6.49 -5.84 1.41
CA PHE A 84 5.12 -6.06 0.93
C PHE A 84 4.67 -7.51 1.16
N ASN A 85 5.53 -8.49 0.89
CA ASN A 85 5.22 -9.89 1.13
C ASN A 85 5.01 -10.20 2.62
N ILE A 86 5.84 -9.64 3.51
CA ILE A 86 5.66 -9.77 4.97
C ILE A 86 4.30 -9.19 5.41
N LEU A 87 3.91 -8.05 4.85
CA LEU A 87 2.64 -7.40 5.13
C LEU A 87 1.45 -8.21 4.60
N ASN A 88 1.53 -8.76 3.38
CA ASN A 88 0.53 -9.68 2.86
C ASN A 88 0.34 -10.91 3.77
N CYS A 89 1.43 -11.50 4.25
CA CYS A 89 1.36 -12.63 5.18
C CYS A 89 0.67 -12.27 6.51
N LYS A 90 0.64 -10.99 6.87
CA LYS A 90 -0.11 -10.44 8.02
C LYS A 90 -1.55 -10.05 7.67
N GLY A 91 -2.01 -10.37 6.47
CA GLY A 91 -3.35 -10.05 5.99
C GLY A 91 -3.55 -8.56 5.71
N VAL A 92 -2.51 -7.88 5.23
CA VAL A 92 -2.57 -6.48 4.80
C VAL A 92 -2.78 -6.42 3.30
N ASP A 93 -3.85 -5.75 2.88
CA ASP A 93 -4.05 -5.42 1.47
C ASP A 93 -3.27 -4.15 1.11
N ILE A 94 -2.51 -4.24 0.03
CA ILE A 94 -1.62 -3.20 -0.46
C ILE A 94 -2.14 -2.76 -1.82
N TYR A 95 -2.51 -1.49 -1.93
CA TYR A 95 -2.93 -0.91 -3.19
C TYR A 95 -1.78 -0.07 -3.74
N ILE A 96 -1.52 -0.19 -5.03
CA ILE A 96 -0.45 0.50 -5.73
C ILE A 96 -1.07 1.25 -6.88
N GLN A 97 -1.07 2.57 -6.79
CA GLN A 97 -1.44 3.39 -7.93
C GLN A 97 -0.28 3.48 -8.91
N SER A 98 -0.57 3.10 -10.15
CA SER A 98 0.37 3.21 -11.26
C SER A 98 -0.36 3.79 -12.46
N PHE A 99 0.24 4.81 -13.09
CA PHE A 99 -0.22 5.36 -14.36
C PHE A 99 0.26 4.54 -15.58
N SER A 100 1.11 3.52 -15.34
CA SER A 100 1.55 2.61 -16.39
C SER A 100 0.44 1.62 -16.72
N GLU A 101 0.15 1.47 -18.01
CA GLU A 101 -0.75 0.43 -18.54
C GLU A 101 -0.15 -0.97 -18.35
N HIS A 102 1.18 -1.07 -18.22
CA HIS A 102 1.84 -2.34 -17.93
C HIS A 102 1.67 -2.73 -16.45
N LYS A 103 1.26 -3.99 -16.25
CA LYS A 103 1.18 -4.64 -14.94
C LYS A 103 2.57 -4.75 -14.32
N LEU A 104 2.72 -4.33 -13.07
CA LEU A 104 3.93 -4.59 -12.29
C LEU A 104 4.04 -6.09 -11.98
N TRP A 105 5.23 -6.68 -12.16
CA TRP A 105 5.40 -8.13 -12.06
C TRP A 105 5.10 -8.72 -10.66
N TYR A 106 5.13 -7.90 -9.61
CA TYR A 106 4.92 -8.28 -8.21
C TYR A 106 3.53 -7.95 -7.66
N VAL A 107 2.58 -7.55 -8.53
CA VAL A 107 1.21 -7.22 -8.13
C VAL A 107 0.21 -8.14 -8.82
N ASP A 108 -0.97 -8.30 -8.23
CA ASP A 108 -2.16 -8.83 -8.90
C ASP A 108 -2.94 -7.70 -9.56
N VAL A 109 -3.70 -8.02 -10.62
CA VAL A 109 -4.61 -7.07 -11.27
C VAL A 109 -5.97 -7.18 -10.61
N MET A 110 -6.55 -6.06 -10.17
CA MET A 110 -7.99 -6.00 -9.91
C MET A 110 -8.70 -6.13 -11.26
N HIS A 111 -9.34 -7.27 -11.50
CA HIS A 111 -10.35 -7.36 -12.55
C HIS A 111 -11.65 -6.82 -11.95
N ASP A 112 -12.23 -5.82 -12.59
CA ASP A 112 -13.58 -5.31 -12.29
C ASP A 112 -14.63 -6.43 -12.35
#